data_AF-A0A653R285-F1
#
_entry.id   AF-A0A653R285-F1
#
_cell.length_a   1.000
_cell.length_b   1.000
_cell.length_c   1.000
_cell.angle_alpha   90.00
_cell.angle_beta   90.00
_cell.angle_gamma   90.00
#
_symmetry.space_group_name_H-M   'P 1'
#
loop_
_entity.id
_entity.type
_entity.pdbx_description
1 polymer ?
#
loop_
_entity_poly.entity_id
_entity_poly.type
_entity_poly.pdbx_seq_one_letter_code
_entity_poly.pdbx_strand_id
1 'polypeptide(L)'
;MLRAELTGLVTTTATKVTAAVAVVGLIVTQLAFVTLMPALADGDIGPGLDALGSDFPVLDLAARAVQLDALNPLGASMGSGSIGVALLAITLLGVLAGTSDDRYGGIVGAVLASPKRFRIVAAKAGAVALVGAALGVVLALVSLVTLVITLAATGTPFVLGLPDLAARFGLGVLAVTALSVIGLAVGLIVRTQLAGVLTMIGILILEPIAVSSIQLITGGIVPVWTQFLPVALAQGVIHGGTDGLGPSVVILALVALTAALTAAASAALARRDI
;
A
#
# COMPACT_ATOMS: atom_id res chain seq x y z
N MET A 1 12.43 -20.00 -14.38
CA MET A 1 12.39 -19.45 -13.01
C MET A 1 11.22 -18.51 -12.83
N LEU A 2 11.15 -17.33 -13.48
CA LEU A 2 10.02 -16.39 -13.32
C LEU A 2 8.62 -17.02 -13.51
N ARG A 3 8.42 -17.86 -14.55
CA ARG A 3 7.16 -18.59 -14.74
C ARG A 3 6.79 -19.50 -13.56
N ALA A 4 7.77 -20.19 -12.99
CA ALA A 4 7.56 -21.10 -11.86
C ALA A 4 7.18 -20.32 -10.59
N GLU A 5 7.87 -19.20 -10.32
CA GLU A 5 7.54 -18.28 -9.22
C GLU A 5 6.13 -17.71 -9.36
N LEU A 6 5.75 -17.27 -10.57
CA LEU A 6 4.40 -16.78 -10.86
C LEU A 6 3.34 -17.86 -10.59
N THR A 7 3.55 -19.08 -11.06
CA THR A 7 2.62 -20.19 -10.79
C THR A 7 2.53 -20.50 -9.31
N GLY A 8 3.66 -20.47 -8.58
CA GLY A 8 3.67 -20.62 -7.12
C GLY A 8 2.79 -19.58 -6.43
N LEU A 9 3.02 -18.30 -6.71
CA LEU A 9 2.23 -17.22 -6.11
C LEU A 9 0.73 -17.35 -6.40
N VAL A 10 0.36 -17.57 -7.66
CA VAL A 10 -1.05 -17.63 -8.07
C VAL A 10 -1.77 -18.86 -7.50
N THR A 11 -1.07 -19.95 -7.24
CA THR A 11 -1.67 -21.19 -6.73
C THR A 11 -1.81 -21.21 -5.21
N THR A 12 -0.97 -20.50 -4.46
CA THR A 12 -1.04 -20.51 -2.99
C THR A 12 -2.32 -19.87 -2.44
N THR A 13 -2.93 -20.55 -1.47
CA THR A 13 -4.11 -20.05 -0.73
C THR A 13 -3.79 -18.73 -0.01
N ALA A 14 -2.57 -18.56 0.49
CA ALA A 14 -2.14 -17.33 1.14
C ALA A 14 -2.30 -16.11 0.22
N THR A 15 -1.77 -16.15 -1.01
CA THR A 15 -1.90 -15.05 -1.98
C THR A 15 -3.37 -14.75 -2.29
N LYS A 16 -4.21 -15.79 -2.46
CA LYS A 16 -5.65 -15.61 -2.73
C LYS A 16 -6.37 -14.96 -1.56
N VAL A 17 -6.14 -15.43 -0.34
CA VAL A 17 -6.74 -14.87 0.88
C VAL A 17 -6.29 -13.43 1.08
N THR A 18 -5.00 -13.14 0.93
CA THR A 18 -4.49 -11.78 1.10
C THR A 18 -5.03 -10.83 0.03
N ALA A 19 -5.15 -11.27 -1.24
CA ALA A 19 -5.79 -10.49 -2.29
C ALA A 19 -7.28 -10.23 -1.97
N ALA A 20 -8.01 -11.24 -1.51
CA ALA A 20 -9.41 -11.09 -1.12
C ALA A 20 -9.56 -10.11 0.06
N VAL A 21 -8.72 -10.23 1.09
CA VAL A 21 -8.70 -9.31 2.23
C VAL A 21 -8.37 -7.88 1.80
N ALA A 22 -7.45 -7.69 0.84
CA ALA A 22 -7.14 -6.37 0.31
C ALA A 22 -8.37 -5.73 -0.35
N VAL A 23 -9.06 -6.48 -1.22
CA VAL A 23 -10.24 -6.00 -1.96
C VAL A 23 -11.41 -5.74 -1.01
N VAL A 24 -11.76 -6.72 -0.17
CA VAL A 24 -12.85 -6.59 0.80
C VAL A 24 -12.56 -5.45 1.78
N GLY A 25 -11.32 -5.38 2.29
CA GLY A 25 -10.89 -4.30 3.17
C GLY A 25 -11.03 -2.93 2.53
N LEU A 26 -10.60 -2.77 1.28
CA LEU A 26 -10.75 -1.52 0.52
C LEU A 26 -12.23 -1.13 0.36
N ILE A 27 -13.08 -2.08 -0.05
CA ILE A 27 -14.52 -1.84 -0.21
C ILE A 27 -15.12 -1.39 1.12
N VAL A 28 -14.85 -2.11 2.20
CA VAL A 28 -15.38 -1.78 3.53
C VAL A 28 -14.91 -0.39 3.98
N THR A 29 -13.62 -0.07 3.83
CA THR A 29 -13.09 1.25 4.21
C THR A 29 -13.68 2.37 3.36
N GLN A 30 -13.82 2.20 2.05
CA GLN A 30 -14.44 3.21 1.19
C GLN A 30 -15.94 3.37 1.47
N LEU A 31 -16.66 2.27 1.68
CA LEU A 31 -18.09 2.32 1.94
C LEU A 31 -18.37 2.98 3.29
N ALA A 32 -17.58 2.64 4.32
CA ALA A 32 -17.58 3.35 5.60
C ALA A 32 -17.30 4.85 5.42
N PHE A 33 -16.29 5.23 4.61
CA PHE A 33 -15.98 6.63 4.33
C PHE A 33 -17.11 7.38 3.63
N VAL A 34 -17.84 6.71 2.75
CA VAL A 34 -18.93 7.31 1.97
C VAL A 34 -20.24 7.36 2.75
N THR A 35 -20.54 6.38 3.58
CA THR A 35 -21.85 6.28 4.25
C THR A 35 -21.81 6.81 5.67
N LEU A 36 -20.79 6.46 6.46
CA LEU A 36 -20.76 6.83 7.87
C LEU A 36 -20.43 8.30 8.05
N MET A 37 -19.46 8.86 7.31
CA MET A 37 -19.05 10.25 7.48
C MET A 37 -20.17 11.25 7.17
N PRO A 38 -20.87 11.16 6.03
CA PRO A 38 -22.03 12.02 5.77
C PRO A 38 -23.19 11.78 6.73
N ALA A 39 -23.49 10.52 7.09
CA ALA A 39 -24.58 10.23 8.04
C ALA A 39 -24.29 10.72 9.47
N LEU A 40 -23.01 10.73 9.89
CA LEU A 40 -22.56 11.37 11.13
C LEU A 40 -22.68 12.90 11.04
N ALA A 41 -22.33 13.47 9.89
CA ALA A 41 -22.43 14.92 9.67
C ALA A 41 -23.89 15.40 9.68
N ASP A 42 -24.77 14.71 8.97
CA ASP A 42 -26.21 15.01 8.92
C ASP A 42 -26.95 14.71 10.24
N GLY A 43 -26.27 14.08 11.23
CA GLY A 43 -26.85 13.74 12.54
C GLY A 43 -27.80 12.54 12.53
N ASP A 44 -27.84 11.79 11.43
CA ASP A 44 -28.66 10.59 11.25
C ASP A 44 -28.15 9.44 12.12
N ILE A 45 -26.84 9.43 12.42
CA ILE A 45 -26.18 8.48 13.32
C ILE A 45 -25.31 9.24 14.33
N GLY A 46 -25.89 9.70 15.45
CA GLY A 46 -25.17 10.33 16.55
C GLY A 46 -25.37 11.85 16.67
N PRO A 47 -24.56 12.56 17.48
CA PRO A 47 -24.64 14.01 17.57
C PRO A 47 -24.22 14.60 16.23
N GLY A 48 -25.12 15.27 15.50
CA GLY A 48 -24.82 15.87 14.19
C GLY A 48 -23.78 16.99 14.23
N LEU A 49 -23.48 17.60 13.09
CA LEU A 49 -22.48 18.68 12.96
C LEU A 49 -22.63 19.79 14.01
N ASP A 50 -23.87 20.12 14.40
CA ASP A 50 -24.17 21.15 15.39
C ASP A 50 -23.57 20.86 16.78
N ALA A 51 -23.38 19.58 17.10
CA ALA A 51 -22.81 19.11 18.36
C ALA A 51 -21.34 18.68 18.23
N LEU A 52 -20.88 18.32 17.03
CA LEU A 52 -19.50 17.95 16.72
C LEU A 52 -18.58 19.14 16.43
N GLY A 53 -19.16 20.33 16.19
CA GLY A 53 -18.44 21.58 15.96
C GLY A 53 -17.91 21.72 14.53
N SER A 54 -17.46 22.94 14.18
CA SER A 54 -16.96 23.30 12.84
C SER A 54 -15.68 22.58 12.42
N ASP A 55 -15.02 21.89 13.34
CA ASP A 55 -13.80 21.11 13.08
C ASP A 55 -14.10 19.71 12.53
N PHE A 56 -15.37 19.31 12.46
CA PHE A 56 -15.75 18.03 11.87
C PHE A 56 -15.55 18.10 10.34
N PRO A 57 -14.77 17.18 9.73
CA PRO A 57 -14.44 17.27 8.31
C PRO A 57 -15.67 16.96 7.46
N VAL A 58 -16.37 17.99 6.97
CA VAL A 58 -17.44 17.82 5.99
C VAL A 58 -16.80 17.46 4.64
N LEU A 59 -17.07 16.24 4.17
CA LEU A 59 -16.56 15.75 2.90
C LEU A 59 -17.39 16.33 1.76
N ASP A 60 -16.88 17.37 1.11
CA ASP A 60 -17.44 17.84 -0.15
C ASP A 60 -17.05 16.88 -1.29
N LEU A 61 -17.92 15.90 -1.58
CA LEU A 61 -17.74 14.95 -2.68
C LEU A 61 -17.73 15.63 -4.06
N ALA A 62 -18.19 16.89 -4.19
CA ALA A 62 -18.06 17.66 -5.42
C ALA A 62 -16.64 18.23 -5.59
N ALA A 63 -15.85 18.30 -4.52
CA ALA A 63 -14.48 18.77 -4.58
C ALA A 63 -13.59 17.75 -5.31
N ARG A 64 -12.89 18.23 -6.35
CA ARG A 64 -11.91 17.46 -7.13
C ARG A 64 -10.87 16.75 -6.25
N ALA A 65 -10.43 17.40 -5.18
CA ALA A 65 -9.44 16.83 -4.25
C ALA A 65 -9.97 15.60 -3.51
N VAL A 66 -11.24 15.61 -3.10
CA VAL A 66 -11.89 14.48 -2.41
C VAL A 66 -12.14 13.32 -3.37
N GLN A 67 -12.51 13.60 -4.62
CA GLN A 67 -12.66 12.57 -5.65
C GLN A 67 -11.30 11.91 -5.99
N LEU A 68 -10.19 12.67 -6.04
CA LEU A 68 -8.84 12.10 -6.17
C LEU A 68 -8.42 11.29 -4.92
N ASP A 69 -8.80 11.81 -3.75
CA ASP A 69 -8.84 11.16 -2.44
C ASP A 69 -9.29 9.70 -2.53
N ALA A 70 -10.56 9.58 -2.89
CA ALA A 70 -11.30 8.33 -3.00
C ALA A 70 -10.71 7.35 -4.04
N LEU A 71 -9.96 7.82 -5.03
CA LEU A 71 -9.27 6.97 -6.00
C LEU A 71 -7.98 6.32 -5.46
N ASN A 72 -7.62 6.56 -4.19
CA ASN A 72 -6.45 5.94 -3.57
C ASN A 72 -6.64 4.41 -3.39
N PRO A 73 -5.86 3.56 -4.09
CA PRO A 73 -6.00 2.10 -3.98
C PRO A 73 -5.46 1.53 -2.66
N LEU A 74 -4.75 2.33 -1.85
CA LEU A 74 -4.30 1.95 -0.52
C LEU A 74 -5.38 2.18 0.56
N GLY A 75 -6.51 2.78 0.19
CA GLY A 75 -7.61 3.19 1.08
C GLY A 75 -7.65 4.70 1.27
N ALA A 76 -8.86 5.25 1.45
CA ALA A 76 -9.06 6.67 1.76
C ALA A 76 -8.43 6.97 3.13
N SER A 77 -7.45 7.89 3.18
CA SER A 77 -6.79 8.24 4.43
C SER A 77 -7.62 9.28 5.18
N MET A 78 -8.19 8.91 6.34
CA MET A 78 -8.82 9.86 7.28
C MET A 78 -7.77 10.70 8.03
N GLY A 79 -6.80 11.26 7.30
CA GLY A 79 -5.62 11.91 7.87
C GLY A 79 -4.40 10.98 8.00
N SER A 80 -3.29 11.54 8.48
CA SER A 80 -1.95 10.92 8.51
C SER A 80 -1.82 9.66 9.38
N GLY A 81 -2.85 9.30 10.16
CA GLY A 81 -2.82 8.20 11.14
C GLY A 81 -3.51 6.90 10.73
N SER A 82 -4.28 6.87 9.63
CA SER A 82 -5.07 5.68 9.27
C SER A 82 -4.31 4.76 8.31
N ILE A 83 -4.15 3.49 8.70
CA ILE A 83 -3.56 2.44 7.86
C ILE A 83 -4.69 1.67 7.19
N GLY A 84 -4.80 1.80 5.87
CA GLY A 84 -5.78 1.05 5.10
C GLY A 84 -5.53 -0.47 5.17
N VAL A 85 -6.60 -1.24 5.29
CA VAL A 85 -6.55 -2.72 5.28
C VAL A 85 -5.91 -3.24 3.98
N ALA A 86 -6.14 -2.55 2.86
CA ALA A 86 -5.51 -2.84 1.58
C ALA A 86 -3.98 -2.76 1.67
N LEU A 87 -3.45 -1.71 2.29
CA LEU A 87 -2.01 -1.51 2.49
C LEU A 87 -1.39 -2.64 3.30
N LEU A 88 -2.02 -3.03 4.42
CA LEU A 88 -1.59 -4.17 5.22
C LEU A 88 -1.59 -5.46 4.39
N ALA A 89 -2.66 -5.73 3.66
CA ALA A 89 -2.75 -6.95 2.86
C ALA A 89 -1.67 -7.01 1.77
N ILE A 90 -1.47 -5.94 0.99
CA ILE A 90 -0.48 -5.90 -0.10
C ILE A 90 0.95 -6.13 0.41
N THR A 91 1.31 -5.47 1.50
CA THR A 91 2.65 -5.59 2.10
C THR A 91 2.87 -6.98 2.69
N LEU A 92 1.86 -7.54 3.38
CA LEU A 92 1.90 -8.91 3.89
C LEU A 92 1.96 -9.94 2.77
N LEU A 93 1.30 -9.72 1.63
CA LEU A 93 1.44 -10.58 0.45
C LEU A 93 2.90 -10.68 0.02
N GLY A 94 3.60 -9.54 -0.01
CA GLY A 94 5.04 -9.50 -0.27
C GLY A 94 5.84 -10.33 0.72
N VAL A 95 5.61 -10.11 2.01
CA VAL A 95 6.31 -10.84 3.09
C VAL A 95 6.09 -12.36 3.00
N LEU A 96 4.85 -12.77 2.75
CA LEU A 96 4.45 -14.18 2.61
C LEU A 96 5.12 -14.81 1.39
N ALA A 97 5.17 -14.09 0.27
CA ALA A 97 5.90 -14.50 -0.92
C ALA A 97 7.41 -14.66 -0.64
N GLY A 98 8.00 -13.83 0.22
CA GLY A 98 9.41 -13.94 0.59
C GLY A 98 9.70 -15.16 1.45
N THR A 99 8.83 -15.43 2.42
CA THR A 99 9.06 -16.43 3.48
C THR A 99 8.50 -17.82 3.15
N SER A 100 7.67 -17.96 2.11
CA SER A 100 7.08 -19.24 1.71
C SER A 100 8.14 -20.32 1.43
N ASP A 101 9.22 -19.96 0.77
CA ASP A 101 10.24 -20.93 0.34
C ASP A 101 11.09 -21.42 1.50
N ASP A 102 11.32 -20.55 2.49
CA ASP A 102 12.00 -20.92 3.74
C ASP A 102 11.11 -21.84 4.58
N ARG A 103 9.79 -21.64 4.56
CA ARG A 103 8.83 -22.46 5.30
C ARG A 103 8.68 -23.87 4.73
N TYR A 104 8.61 -23.99 3.40
CA TYR A 104 8.38 -25.28 2.73
C TYR A 104 9.68 -25.94 2.24
N GLY A 105 10.85 -25.38 2.57
CA GLY A 105 12.15 -25.92 2.14
C GLY A 105 12.44 -25.77 0.64
N GLY A 106 11.64 -24.99 -0.09
CA GLY A 106 11.79 -24.77 -1.53
C GLY A 106 13.08 -24.03 -1.89
N ILE A 107 13.67 -23.30 -0.95
CA ILE A 107 14.88 -22.50 -1.19
C ILE A 107 16.09 -23.36 -1.55
N VAL A 108 16.20 -24.57 -1.00
CA VAL A 108 17.29 -25.52 -1.31
C VAL A 108 17.20 -25.95 -2.77
N GLY A 109 16.01 -26.33 -3.23
CA GLY A 109 15.78 -26.70 -4.64
C GLY A 109 16.05 -25.54 -5.60
N ALA A 110 15.67 -24.31 -5.24
CA ALA A 110 15.92 -23.13 -6.06
C ALA A 110 17.43 -22.83 -6.19
N VAL A 111 18.20 -23.01 -5.11
CA VAL A 111 19.65 -22.78 -5.09
C VAL A 111 20.40 -23.85 -5.87
N LEU A 112 19.98 -25.11 -5.77
CA LEU A 112 20.53 -26.20 -6.58
C LEU A 112 20.26 -26.00 -8.08
N ALA A 113 19.08 -25.47 -8.43
CA ALA A 113 18.70 -25.21 -9.82
C ALA A 113 19.39 -23.96 -10.42
N SER A 114 19.79 -22.99 -9.61
CA SER A 114 20.47 -21.77 -10.08
C SER A 114 21.64 -21.37 -9.18
N PRO A 115 22.90 -21.53 -9.64
CA PRO A 115 24.07 -21.21 -8.83
C PRO A 115 24.20 -19.71 -8.52
N LYS A 116 23.59 -18.83 -9.32
CA LYS A 116 23.60 -17.37 -9.09
C LYS A 116 22.39 -16.95 -8.26
N ARG A 117 22.60 -16.74 -6.96
CA ARG A 117 21.55 -16.40 -5.97
C ARG A 117 20.79 -15.10 -6.27
N PHE A 118 21.45 -14.11 -6.88
CA PHE A 118 20.78 -12.87 -7.33
C PHE A 118 19.67 -13.13 -8.36
N ARG A 119 19.83 -14.15 -9.23
CA ARG A 119 18.81 -14.48 -10.25
C ARG A 119 17.52 -15.00 -9.61
N ILE A 120 17.61 -15.65 -8.44
CA ILE A 120 16.46 -16.14 -7.68
C ILE A 120 15.68 -14.93 -7.14
N VAL A 121 16.37 -14.01 -6.47
CA VAL A 121 15.75 -12.78 -5.94
C VAL A 121 15.14 -11.93 -7.06
N ALA A 122 15.84 -11.74 -8.17
CA ALA A 122 15.33 -10.98 -9.30
C ALA A 122 14.09 -11.63 -9.95
N ALA A 123 14.08 -12.96 -10.10
CA ALA A 123 12.91 -13.67 -10.61
C ALA A 123 11.71 -13.55 -9.66
N LYS A 124 11.94 -13.62 -8.35
CA LYS A 124 10.91 -13.51 -7.32
C LYS A 124 10.37 -12.09 -7.20
N ALA A 125 11.25 -11.10 -7.19
CA ALA A 125 10.88 -9.69 -7.23
C ALA A 125 10.08 -9.36 -8.49
N GLY A 126 10.47 -9.90 -9.66
CA GLY A 126 9.71 -9.76 -10.90
C GLY A 126 8.31 -10.41 -10.82
N ALA A 127 8.21 -11.60 -10.24
CA ALA A 127 6.92 -12.28 -10.07
C ALA A 127 5.99 -11.54 -9.09
N VAL A 128 6.52 -11.11 -7.94
CA VAL A 128 5.77 -10.31 -6.96
C VAL A 128 5.39 -8.95 -7.53
N ALA A 129 6.28 -8.29 -8.29
CA ALA A 129 5.95 -7.03 -8.95
C ALA A 129 4.80 -7.19 -9.95
N LEU A 130 4.79 -8.27 -10.75
CA LEU A 130 3.68 -8.54 -11.67
C LEU A 130 2.36 -8.81 -10.95
N VAL A 131 2.38 -9.61 -9.89
CA VAL A 131 1.18 -9.90 -9.08
C VAL A 131 0.71 -8.64 -8.34
N GLY A 132 1.63 -7.86 -7.77
CA GLY A 132 1.37 -6.59 -7.11
C GLY A 132 0.80 -5.56 -8.07
N ALA A 133 1.33 -5.45 -9.29
CA ALA A 133 0.79 -4.58 -10.33
C ALA A 133 -0.63 -4.99 -10.75
N ALA A 134 -0.86 -6.28 -10.97
CA ALA A 134 -2.19 -6.80 -11.27
C ALA A 134 -3.19 -6.50 -10.15
N LEU A 135 -2.79 -6.69 -8.88
CA LEU A 135 -3.61 -6.33 -7.73
C LEU A 135 -3.82 -4.82 -7.62
N GLY A 136 -2.82 -4.00 -7.90
CA GLY A 136 -2.95 -2.55 -7.95
C GLY A 136 -3.98 -2.10 -8.97
N VAL A 137 -4.02 -2.74 -10.15
CA VAL A 137 -5.05 -2.47 -11.17
C VAL A 137 -6.43 -2.84 -10.65
N VAL A 138 -6.57 -4.01 -10.02
CA VAL A 138 -7.85 -4.44 -9.42
C VAL A 138 -8.31 -3.47 -8.34
N LEU A 139 -7.42 -3.06 -7.43
CA LEU A 139 -7.75 -2.12 -6.36
C LEU A 139 -8.12 -0.74 -6.90
N ALA A 140 -7.40 -0.24 -7.91
CA ALA A 140 -7.75 1.03 -8.55
C ALA A 140 -9.13 0.97 -9.25
N LEU A 141 -9.43 -0.14 -9.93
CA LEU A 141 -10.75 -0.37 -10.53
C LEU A 141 -11.85 -0.43 -9.48
N VAL A 142 -11.63 -1.15 -8.38
CA VAL A 142 -12.56 -1.20 -7.25
C VAL A 142 -12.77 0.21 -6.69
N SER A 143 -11.70 0.97 -6.47
CA SER A 143 -11.79 2.35 -5.98
C SER A 143 -12.62 3.25 -6.89
N LEU A 144 -12.43 3.15 -8.20
CA LEU A 144 -13.20 3.90 -9.19
C LEU A 144 -14.67 3.48 -9.21
N VAL A 145 -14.95 2.17 -9.21
CA VAL A 145 -16.32 1.66 -9.20
C VAL A 145 -17.07 2.14 -7.96
N THR A 146 -16.44 2.03 -6.78
CA THR A 146 -17.04 2.54 -5.54
C THR A 146 -17.32 4.04 -5.65
N LEU A 147 -16.35 4.84 -6.10
CA LEU A 147 -16.52 6.29 -6.26
C LEU A 147 -17.69 6.63 -7.21
N VAL A 148 -17.79 5.95 -8.36
CA VAL A 148 -18.86 6.19 -9.33
C VAL A 148 -20.23 5.82 -8.75
N ILE A 149 -20.34 4.69 -8.05
CA ILE A 149 -21.58 4.27 -7.38
C ILE A 149 -21.98 5.30 -6.32
N THR A 150 -21.02 5.78 -5.53
CA THR A 150 -21.23 6.81 -4.52
C THR A 150 -21.75 8.12 -5.11
N LEU A 151 -21.13 8.62 -6.18
CA LEU A 151 -21.54 9.86 -6.84
C LEU A 151 -22.94 9.72 -7.42
N ALA A 152 -23.24 8.57 -8.03
CA ALA A 152 -24.58 8.27 -8.55
C ALA A 152 -25.64 8.23 -7.45
N ALA A 153 -25.32 7.63 -6.29
CA ALA A 153 -26.24 7.54 -5.15
C ALA A 153 -26.48 8.91 -4.46
N THR A 154 -25.47 9.78 -4.43
CA THR A 154 -25.54 11.11 -3.80
C THR A 154 -25.97 12.22 -4.77
N GLY A 155 -26.11 11.91 -6.07
CA GLY A 155 -26.45 12.90 -7.10
C GLY A 155 -25.34 13.93 -7.35
N THR A 156 -24.09 13.64 -6.95
CA THR A 156 -22.96 14.56 -7.08
C THR A 156 -22.27 14.40 -8.45
N PRO A 157 -21.88 15.50 -9.11
CA PRO A 157 -21.26 15.43 -10.43
C PRO A 157 -19.83 14.86 -10.36
N PHE A 158 -19.47 14.06 -11.36
CA PHE A 158 -18.08 13.61 -11.56
C PHE A 158 -17.27 14.72 -12.24
N VAL A 159 -16.26 15.24 -11.56
CA VAL A 159 -15.50 16.44 -11.99
C VAL A 159 -14.13 16.09 -12.57
N LEU A 160 -13.70 14.82 -12.44
CA LEU A 160 -12.38 14.37 -12.87
C LEU A 160 -12.27 14.15 -14.38
N GLY A 161 -11.16 14.62 -14.96
CA GLY A 161 -10.82 14.33 -16.34
C GLY A 161 -10.18 12.96 -16.51
N LEU A 162 -10.28 12.38 -17.72
CA LEU A 162 -9.52 11.20 -18.13
C LEU A 162 -8.00 11.26 -17.84
N PRO A 163 -7.28 12.39 -18.07
CA PRO A 163 -5.85 12.43 -17.78
C PRO A 163 -5.54 12.32 -16.28
N ASP A 164 -6.37 12.91 -15.42
CA ASP A 164 -6.21 12.85 -13.96
C ASP A 164 -6.45 11.42 -13.45
N LEU A 165 -7.47 10.77 -14.00
CA LEU A 165 -7.79 9.38 -13.71
C LEU A 165 -6.62 8.46 -14.10
N ALA A 166 -6.12 8.58 -15.33
CA ALA A 166 -5.03 7.76 -15.83
C ALA A 166 -3.74 7.97 -15.02
N ALA A 167 -3.41 9.22 -14.67
CA ALA A 167 -2.26 9.55 -13.85
C ALA A 167 -2.37 8.92 -12.45
N ARG A 168 -3.51 9.10 -11.77
CA ARG A 168 -3.75 8.57 -10.43
C ARG A 168 -3.73 7.03 -10.41
N PHE A 169 -4.32 6.40 -11.43
CA PHE A 169 -4.26 4.95 -11.61
C PHE A 169 -2.83 4.44 -11.76
N GLY A 170 -2.04 5.07 -12.64
CA GLY A 170 -0.65 4.67 -12.87
C GLY A 170 0.21 4.80 -11.60
N LEU A 171 0.07 5.91 -10.88
CA LEU A 171 0.79 6.16 -9.63
C LEU A 171 0.35 5.21 -8.51
N GLY A 172 -0.95 4.92 -8.41
CA GLY A 172 -1.49 3.94 -7.48
C GLY A 172 -0.96 2.53 -7.72
N VAL A 173 -0.97 2.06 -8.97
CA VAL A 173 -0.41 0.76 -9.35
C VAL A 173 1.08 0.69 -9.02
N LEU A 174 1.84 1.76 -9.29
CA LEU A 174 3.25 1.84 -8.98
C LEU A 174 3.51 1.73 -7.47
N ALA A 175 2.76 2.48 -6.65
CA ALA A 175 2.88 2.46 -5.20
C ALA A 175 2.56 1.07 -4.61
N VAL A 176 1.47 0.44 -5.04
CA VAL A 176 1.09 -0.92 -4.63
C VAL A 176 2.17 -1.93 -5.00
N THR A 177 2.70 -1.83 -6.22
CA THR A 177 3.76 -2.70 -6.72
C THR A 177 5.02 -2.55 -5.87
N ALA A 178 5.47 -1.32 -5.63
CA ALA A 178 6.65 -1.02 -4.81
C ALA A 178 6.49 -1.58 -3.39
N LEU A 179 5.37 -1.32 -2.73
CA LEU A 179 5.09 -1.83 -1.37
C LEU A 179 5.08 -3.36 -1.30
N SER A 180 4.54 -4.04 -2.32
CA SER A 180 4.58 -5.50 -2.38
C SER A 180 6.01 -6.05 -2.49
N VAL A 181 6.88 -5.39 -3.26
CA VAL A 181 8.29 -5.77 -3.40
C VAL A 181 9.09 -5.42 -2.13
N ILE A 182 8.77 -4.31 -1.47
CA ILE A 182 9.33 -3.96 -0.16
C ILE A 182 8.99 -5.04 0.88
N GLY A 183 7.73 -5.47 0.94
CA GLY A 183 7.30 -6.58 1.80
C GLY A 183 8.08 -7.87 1.50
N LEU A 184 8.27 -8.19 0.22
CA LEU A 184 9.09 -9.31 -0.22
C LEU A 184 10.53 -9.21 0.29
N ALA A 185 11.17 -8.05 0.12
CA ALA A 185 12.54 -7.83 0.55
C ALA A 185 12.69 -8.02 2.06
N VAL A 186 11.76 -7.49 2.86
CA VAL A 186 11.71 -7.70 4.32
C VAL A 186 11.55 -9.18 4.64
N GLY A 187 10.62 -9.89 3.99
CA GLY A 187 10.41 -11.32 4.19
C GLY A 187 11.67 -12.14 3.92
N LEU A 188 12.37 -11.86 2.81
CA LEU A 188 13.63 -12.51 2.46
C LEU A 188 14.73 -12.22 3.48
N ILE A 189 14.79 -11.01 4.06
CA ILE A 189 15.77 -10.66 5.08
C ILE A 189 15.49 -11.40 6.41
N VAL A 190 14.23 -11.62 6.78
CA VAL A 190 13.89 -12.15 8.11
C VAL A 190 13.86 -13.70 8.18
N ARG A 191 13.69 -14.41 7.06
CA ARG A 191 13.59 -15.89 6.92
C ARG A 191 12.33 -16.50 7.52
N THR A 192 11.98 -16.15 8.75
CA THR A 192 10.81 -16.72 9.42
C THR A 192 9.55 -15.94 9.09
N GLN A 193 8.49 -16.66 8.70
CA GLN A 193 7.22 -16.06 8.31
C GLN A 193 6.63 -15.20 9.44
N LEU A 194 6.65 -15.69 10.68
CA LEU A 194 6.13 -14.94 11.83
C LEU A 194 6.89 -13.64 12.06
N ALA A 195 8.24 -13.69 12.09
CA ALA A 195 9.00 -12.47 12.33
C ALA A 195 8.92 -11.50 11.15
N GLY A 196 8.88 -11.98 9.90
CA GLY A 196 8.69 -11.12 8.73
C GLY A 196 7.35 -10.36 8.79
N VAL A 197 6.28 -11.06 9.17
CA VAL A 197 4.95 -10.46 9.34
C VAL A 197 4.96 -9.44 10.48
N LEU A 198 5.50 -9.81 11.65
CA LEU A 198 5.58 -8.90 12.81
C LEU A 198 6.45 -7.67 12.53
N THR A 199 7.57 -7.83 11.84
CA THR A 199 8.44 -6.70 11.44
C THR A 199 7.69 -5.76 10.51
N MET A 200 7.00 -6.29 9.50
CA MET A 200 6.28 -5.43 8.55
C MET A 200 5.09 -4.74 9.20
N ILE A 201 4.29 -5.43 10.01
CA ILE A 201 3.21 -4.82 10.79
C ILE A 201 3.78 -3.75 11.74
N GLY A 202 4.90 -4.04 12.40
CA GLY A 202 5.60 -3.09 13.24
C GLY A 202 5.97 -1.82 12.48
N ILE A 203 6.61 -1.94 11.31
CA ILE A 203 6.95 -0.79 10.45
C ILE A 203 5.70 0.00 10.08
N LEU A 204 4.65 -0.68 9.63
CA LEU A 204 3.42 -0.06 9.16
C LEU A 204 2.67 0.71 10.25
N ILE A 205 2.69 0.20 11.49
CA ILE A 205 2.01 0.80 12.63
C ILE A 205 2.88 1.87 13.30
N LEU A 206 4.17 1.60 13.49
CA LEU A 206 5.07 2.55 14.14
C LEU A 206 5.32 3.79 13.30
N GLU A 207 5.32 3.69 11.97
CA GLU A 207 5.53 4.83 11.08
C GLU A 207 4.54 5.98 11.34
N PRO A 208 3.22 5.81 11.20
CA PRO A 208 2.25 6.89 11.45
C PRO A 208 2.21 7.33 12.91
N ILE A 209 2.43 6.41 13.86
CA ILE A 209 2.49 6.75 15.30
C ILE A 209 3.70 7.63 15.59
N ALA A 210 4.87 7.29 15.05
CA ALA A 210 6.09 8.07 15.24
C ALA A 210 5.95 9.46 14.62
N VAL A 211 5.43 9.55 13.39
CA VAL A 211 5.19 10.84 12.73
C VAL A 211 4.23 11.71 13.54
N SER A 212 3.08 11.16 13.95
CA SER A 212 2.09 11.87 14.76
C SER A 212 2.65 12.30 16.13
N SER A 213 3.43 11.44 16.77
CA SER A 213 4.06 11.75 18.07
C SER A 213 5.09 12.87 17.93
N ILE A 214 5.90 12.85 16.87
CA ILE A 214 6.89 13.91 16.60
C ILE A 214 6.20 15.23 16.29
N GLN A 215 5.12 15.22 15.50
CA GLN A 215 4.31 16.41 15.22
C GLN A 215 3.79 17.05 16.51
N LEU A 216 3.26 16.23 17.42
CA LEU A 216 2.74 16.69 18.71
C LEU A 216 3.84 17.30 19.59
N ILE A 217 5.01 16.65 19.66
CA ILE A 217 6.13 17.10 20.50
C ILE A 217 6.77 18.39 19.95
N THR A 218 6.87 18.51 18.63
CA THR A 218 7.62 19.61 17.96
C THR A 218 6.73 20.78 17.55
N GLY A 219 5.45 20.79 17.96
CA GLY A 219 4.51 21.86 17.63
C GLY A 219 4.24 22.00 16.13
N GLY A 220 4.23 20.88 15.40
CA GLY A 220 3.94 20.83 13.96
C GLY A 220 5.16 20.81 13.02
N ILE A 221 6.39 20.96 13.54
CA ILE A 221 7.59 20.83 12.70
C ILE A 221 7.92 19.34 12.52
N VAL A 222 7.70 18.83 11.32
CA VAL A 222 8.02 17.44 10.97
C VAL A 222 9.44 17.35 10.39
N PRO A 223 10.31 16.48 10.92
CA PRO A 223 11.61 16.24 10.32
C PRO A 223 11.50 15.68 8.90
N VAL A 224 12.33 16.19 7.99
CA VAL A 224 12.33 15.83 6.56
C VAL A 224 12.51 14.32 6.33
N TRP A 225 13.27 13.62 7.17
CA TRP A 225 13.52 12.18 7.03
C TRP A 225 12.25 11.32 7.12
N THR A 226 11.20 11.80 7.81
CA THR A 226 9.94 11.07 7.94
C THR A 226 9.21 10.91 6.61
N GLN A 227 9.47 11.79 5.65
CA GLN A 227 8.88 11.75 4.31
C GLN A 227 9.50 10.66 3.43
N PHE A 228 10.64 10.10 3.85
CA PHE A 228 11.32 9.01 3.16
C PHE A 228 10.96 7.62 3.71
N LEU A 229 9.99 7.57 4.63
CA LEU A 229 9.49 6.29 5.14
C LEU A 229 8.60 5.59 4.09
N PRO A 230 8.52 4.24 4.10
CA PRO A 230 7.88 3.48 3.02
C PRO A 230 6.42 3.85 2.76
N VAL A 231 5.62 4.05 3.82
CA VAL A 231 4.20 4.40 3.68
C VAL A 231 4.05 5.85 3.25
N ALA A 232 4.82 6.77 3.84
CA ALA A 232 4.84 8.18 3.48
C ALA A 232 5.19 8.38 2.00
N LEU A 233 6.20 7.68 1.48
CA LEU A 233 6.56 7.72 0.07
C LEU A 233 5.47 7.13 -0.83
N ALA A 234 4.88 5.98 -0.46
CA ALA A 234 3.82 5.37 -1.25
C ALA A 234 2.57 6.28 -1.33
N GLN A 235 2.17 6.87 -0.21
CA GLN A 235 1.09 7.85 -0.15
C GLN A 235 1.47 9.12 -0.93
N GLY A 236 2.68 9.63 -0.79
CA GLY A 236 3.15 10.81 -1.51
C GLY A 236 3.19 10.62 -3.03
N VAL A 237 3.59 9.44 -3.52
CA VAL A 237 3.52 9.08 -4.94
C VAL A 237 2.08 9.17 -5.44
N ILE A 238 1.15 8.62 -4.67
CA ILE A 238 -0.27 8.62 -5.02
C ILE A 238 -0.76 10.07 -5.06
N HIS A 239 -0.51 10.87 -4.01
CA HIS A 239 -0.93 12.27 -3.86
C HIS A 239 -0.22 13.29 -4.77
N GLY A 240 0.80 12.86 -5.51
CA GLY A 240 1.56 13.74 -6.40
C GLY A 240 2.56 14.63 -5.67
N GLY A 241 3.02 14.24 -4.48
CA GLY A 241 4.01 14.95 -3.68
C GLY A 241 3.79 14.78 -2.18
N THR A 242 4.73 15.30 -1.40
CA THR A 242 4.59 15.53 0.05
C THR A 242 5.02 16.97 0.36
N ASP A 243 4.77 17.44 1.58
CA ASP A 243 5.16 18.80 2.00
C ASP A 243 6.67 19.03 1.85
N GLY A 244 7.09 19.72 0.78
CA GLY A 244 8.49 20.01 0.48
C GLY A 244 9.19 19.05 -0.50
N LEU A 245 8.53 17.98 -0.97
CA LEU A 245 9.05 17.11 -2.03
C LEU A 245 8.11 17.10 -3.25
N GLY A 246 8.66 17.47 -4.40
CA GLY A 246 7.93 17.39 -5.67
C GLY A 246 7.64 15.94 -6.08
N PRO A 247 6.62 15.71 -6.94
CA PRO A 247 6.16 14.37 -7.32
C PRO A 247 7.27 13.48 -7.90
N SER A 248 8.16 14.04 -8.71
CA SER A 248 9.29 13.30 -9.30
C SER A 248 10.26 12.77 -8.25
N VAL A 249 10.51 13.54 -7.19
CA VAL A 249 11.43 13.17 -6.11
C VAL A 249 10.84 12.03 -5.29
N VAL A 250 9.55 12.09 -4.97
CA VAL A 250 8.87 11.05 -4.20
C VAL A 250 8.84 9.73 -4.98
N ILE A 251 8.57 9.77 -6.29
CA ILE A 251 8.62 8.58 -7.16
C ILE A 251 10.03 7.98 -7.19
N LEU A 252 11.05 8.81 -7.42
CA LEU A 252 12.44 8.35 -7.44
C LEU A 252 12.87 7.77 -6.09
N ALA A 253 12.47 8.40 -4.99
CA ALA A 253 12.76 7.93 -3.65
C ALA A 253 12.12 6.57 -3.36
N LEU A 254 10.85 6.36 -3.74
CA LEU A 254 10.18 5.07 -3.58
C LEU A 254 10.85 3.96 -4.40
N VAL A 255 11.20 4.25 -5.66
CA VAL A 255 11.91 3.31 -6.53
C VAL A 255 13.30 3.00 -5.98
N ALA A 256 14.04 4.01 -5.51
CA ALA A 256 15.36 3.84 -4.91
C ALA A 256 15.30 3.02 -3.62
N LEU A 257 14.32 3.25 -2.75
CA LEU A 257 14.09 2.47 -1.54
C LEU A 257 13.77 1.01 -1.87
N THR A 258 12.89 0.78 -2.84
CA THR A 258 12.54 -0.58 -3.29
C THR A 258 13.75 -1.31 -3.84
N ALA A 259 14.57 -0.62 -4.65
CA ALA A 259 15.81 -1.18 -5.20
C ALA A 259 16.85 -1.47 -4.11
N ALA A 260 17.04 -0.55 -3.16
CA ALA A 260 17.97 -0.70 -2.04
C ALA A 260 17.60 -1.88 -1.14
N LEU A 261 16.32 -2.04 -0.79
CA LEU A 261 15.85 -3.16 0.01
C LEU A 261 15.97 -4.49 -0.73
N THR A 262 15.66 -4.51 -2.03
CA THR A 262 15.83 -5.72 -2.85
C THR A 262 17.31 -6.10 -2.98
N ALA A 263 18.21 -5.10 -3.13
CA ALA A 263 19.64 -5.32 -3.15
C ALA A 263 20.15 -5.83 -1.78
N ALA A 264 19.66 -5.27 -0.67
CA ALA A 264 19.97 -5.73 0.68
C ALA A 264 19.50 -7.18 0.91
N ALA A 265 18.30 -7.53 0.45
CA ALA A 265 17.78 -8.89 0.48
C ALA A 265 18.65 -9.85 -0.35
N SER A 266 19.11 -9.43 -1.53
CA SER A 266 20.04 -10.24 -2.33
C SER A 266 21.41 -10.39 -1.69
N ALA A 267 21.94 -9.35 -1.05
CA ALA A 267 23.21 -9.42 -0.34
C ALA A 267 23.10 -10.34 0.89
N ALA A 268 21.98 -10.25 1.62
CA ALA A 268 21.66 -11.15 2.70
C ALA A 268 21.59 -12.60 2.19
N LEU A 269 20.93 -12.87 1.06
CA LEU A 269 20.86 -14.21 0.49
C LEU A 269 22.23 -14.73 0.00
N ALA A 270 23.08 -13.86 -0.54
CA ALA A 270 24.40 -14.24 -1.03
C ALA A 270 25.35 -14.70 0.09
N ARG A 271 25.23 -14.10 1.28
CA ARG A 271 26.10 -14.41 2.44
C ARG A 271 25.60 -15.56 3.31
N ARG A 272 24.46 -16.18 2.96
CA ARG A 272 23.82 -17.20 3.78
C ARG A 272 24.31 -18.59 3.45
N ASP A 273 24.58 -19.39 4.47
CA ASP A 273 24.62 -20.84 4.30
C ASP A 273 23.17 -21.35 4.24
N ILE A 274 22.90 -22.20 3.25
CA ILE A 274 21.59 -22.78 2.93
C ILE A 274 21.76 -24.30 2.94
#